data_AF-Q93GH4-F1
#
_entry.id   AF-Q93GH4-F1
#
_cell.length_a   1.000
_cell.length_b   1.000
_cell.length_c   1.000
_cell.angle_alpha   90.00
_cell.angle_beta   90.00
_cell.angle_gamma   90.00
#
_symmetry.space_group_name_H-M   'P 1'
#
loop_
_entity.id
_entity.type
_entity.pdbx_description
1 polymer ?
#
loop_
_entity_poly.entity_id
_entity_poly.type
_entity_poly.pdbx_seq_one_letter_code
_entity_poly.pdbx_strand_id
1 'polypeptide(L)'
;MLKIVNQKDNFHSIGRVPLILWKSTALSHGIPGICMLYGELNAHFPAEGWDELGHQYLSMLVDEIKEKGLQTPSMFSGAAGIGLAAVCLSKDFAYYNGFIARINEYLAEVVSYGQKHY
;
A
#
# COMPACT_ATOMS: atom_id res chain seq x y z
N MET A 1 6.01 17.89 -0.51
CA MET A 1 6.65 16.78 0.21
C MET A 1 7.55 15.95 -0.70
N LEU A 2 7.05 15.36 -1.80
CA LEU A 2 7.86 14.60 -2.78
C LEU A 2 9.06 15.39 -3.36
N LYS A 3 8.92 16.71 -3.50
CA LYS A 3 9.96 17.60 -4.02
C LYS A 3 11.20 17.73 -3.11
N ILE A 4 11.10 17.36 -1.83
CA ILE A 4 12.22 17.35 -0.86
C ILE A 4 12.82 15.94 -0.76
N VAL A 5 11.96 14.91 -0.68
CA VAL A 5 12.40 13.50 -0.64
C VAL A 5 13.13 13.10 -1.93
N ASN A 6 12.69 13.61 -3.08
CA ASN A 6 13.30 13.31 -4.38
C ASN A 6 14.26 14.41 -4.87
N GLN A 7 14.82 15.25 -4.00
CA GLN A 7 15.89 16.18 -4.44
C GLN A 7 17.11 15.39 -4.90
N LYS A 8 17.81 15.93 -5.91
CA LYS A 8 19.02 15.32 -6.47
C LYS A 8 20.08 15.05 -5.39
N ASP A 9 20.11 15.89 -4.36
CA ASP A 9 21.08 15.82 -3.27
C ASP A 9 20.60 14.92 -2.10
N ASN A 10 19.36 14.42 -2.14
CA ASN A 10 18.79 13.49 -1.16
C ASN A 10 18.85 12.04 -1.69
N PHE A 11 20.03 11.66 -2.19
CA PHE A 11 20.27 10.35 -2.76
C PHE A 11 20.99 9.48 -1.72
N HIS A 12 20.31 8.42 -1.27
CA HIS A 12 20.92 7.41 -0.42
C HIS A 12 21.23 6.17 -1.27
N SER A 13 22.40 5.57 -1.08
CA SER A 13 22.76 4.32 -1.71
C SER A 13 23.35 3.34 -0.70
N ILE A 14 23.09 2.05 -0.92
CA ILE A 14 23.85 0.98 -0.27
C ILE A 14 24.82 0.46 -1.33
N GLY A 15 26.07 0.89 -1.23
CA GLY A 15 27.05 0.68 -2.30
C GLY A 15 26.61 1.36 -3.60
N ARG A 16 26.44 0.57 -4.67
CA ARG A 16 25.99 1.05 -6.00
C ARG A 16 24.48 1.00 -6.22
N VAL A 17 23.71 0.49 -5.26
CA VAL A 17 22.26 0.36 -5.41
C VAL A 17 21.59 1.66 -4.94
N PRO A 18 20.86 2.38 -5.80
CA PRO A 18 20.09 3.54 -5.40
C PRO A 18 18.92 3.13 -4.48
N LEU A 19 18.76 3.79 -3.35
CA LEU A 19 17.59 3.60 -2.48
C LEU A 19 16.45 4.50 -2.96
N ILE A 20 15.31 3.89 -3.27
CA ILE A 20 14.06 4.62 -3.49
C ILE A 20 13.48 4.92 -2.11
N LEU A 21 13.55 6.18 -1.68
CA LEU A 21 13.10 6.60 -0.35
C LEU A 21 11.58 6.68 -0.23
N TRP A 22 10.88 6.91 -1.35
CA TRP A 22 9.43 6.93 -1.39
C TRP A 22 8.90 6.14 -2.57
N LYS A 23 8.04 5.16 -2.29
CA LYS A 23 7.25 4.46 -3.29
C LYS A 23 5.84 4.36 -2.76
N SER A 24 4.91 5.13 -3.34
CA SER A 24 3.54 5.24 -2.85
C SER A 24 2.84 3.89 -2.65
N THR A 25 3.12 2.90 -3.50
CA THR A 25 2.53 1.55 -3.46
C THR A 25 3.25 0.57 -2.53
N ALA A 26 4.36 0.95 -1.90
CA ALA A 26 5.10 0.09 -0.97
C ALA A 26 4.62 0.27 0.46
N LEU A 27 4.38 -0.84 1.16
CA LEU A 27 4.04 -0.82 2.58
C LEU A 27 5.17 -0.24 3.43
N SER A 28 6.43 -0.57 3.13
CA SER A 28 7.56 -0.19 4.00
C SER A 28 7.90 1.31 4.01
N HIS A 29 7.50 2.07 2.99
CA HIS A 29 7.90 3.48 2.82
C HIS A 29 6.95 4.25 1.90
N GLY A 30 5.65 3.96 2.00
CA GLY A 30 4.61 4.52 1.13
C GLY A 30 3.24 4.60 1.80
N ILE A 31 2.21 4.78 0.98
CA ILE A 31 0.83 5.02 1.42
C ILE A 31 0.24 3.85 2.23
N PRO A 32 0.46 2.55 1.89
CA PRO A 32 -0.14 1.47 2.66
C PRO A 32 0.21 1.50 4.15
N GLY A 33 1.44 1.90 4.51
CA GLY A 33 1.83 2.04 5.93
C GLY A 33 1.09 3.17 6.64
N ILE A 34 0.83 4.28 5.93
CA ILE A 34 0.01 5.41 6.42
C ILE A 34 -1.45 4.97 6.62
N CYS A 35 -2.01 4.21 5.67
CA CYS A 35 -3.34 3.63 5.79
C CYS A 35 -3.46 2.72 7.02
N MET A 36 -2.48 1.86 7.28
CA MET A 36 -2.47 1.02 8.48
C MET A 36 -2.46 1.85 9.76
N LEU A 37 -1.61 2.89 9.82
CA LEU A 37 -1.59 3.82 10.96
C LEU A 37 -2.94 4.46 11.21
N TYR A 38 -3.62 4.96 10.18
CA TYR A 38 -4.95 5.58 10.35
C TYR A 38 -6.03 4.58 10.71
N GLY A 39 -5.94 3.33 10.25
CA GLY A 39 -6.81 2.25 10.71
C GLY A 39 -6.71 2.04 12.22
N GLU A 40 -5.49 1.93 12.74
CA GLU A 40 -5.24 1.77 14.18
C GLU A 40 -5.67 3.00 14.99
N LEU A 41 -5.35 4.22 14.52
CA LEU A 41 -5.80 5.45 15.18
C LEU A 41 -7.32 5.55 15.22
N ASN A 42 -8.01 5.19 14.14
CA ASN A 42 -9.46 5.18 14.12
C ASN A 42 -10.06 4.14 15.07
N ALA A 43 -9.43 2.97 15.23
CA ALA A 43 -9.88 1.95 16.17
C ALA A 43 -9.81 2.43 17.63
N HIS A 44 -8.79 3.22 17.97
CA HIS A 44 -8.59 3.74 19.33
C HIS A 44 -9.28 5.09 19.59
N PHE A 45 -9.42 5.93 18.57
CA PHE A 45 -9.93 7.30 18.68
C PHE A 45 -10.98 7.61 17.58
N PRO A 46 -12.11 6.87 17.53
CA PRO A 46 -13.04 6.91 16.40
C PRO A 46 -13.77 8.26 16.20
N ALA A 47 -13.74 9.16 17.19
CA ALA A 47 -14.40 10.46 17.11
C ALA A 47 -13.53 11.56 16.46
N GLU A 48 -12.28 11.25 16.10
CA GLU A 48 -11.30 12.24 15.65
C GLU A 48 -11.14 12.30 14.11
N GLY A 49 -11.93 11.52 13.35
CA GLY A 49 -11.95 11.58 11.89
C GLY A 49 -10.77 10.89 11.18
N TRP A 50 -10.10 9.96 11.87
CA TRP A 50 -8.99 9.20 11.30
C TRP A 50 -9.41 8.28 10.14
N ASP A 51 -10.66 7.81 10.14
CA ASP A 51 -11.25 7.03 9.05
C ASP A 51 -11.31 7.81 7.73
N GLU A 52 -11.73 9.08 7.78
CA GLU A 52 -11.79 9.95 6.61
C GLU A 52 -10.39 10.17 6.01
N LEU A 53 -9.40 10.46 6.86
CA LEU A 53 -8.01 10.61 6.43
C LEU A 53 -7.49 9.30 5.81
N GLY A 54 -7.72 8.16 6.46
CA GLY A 54 -7.36 6.84 5.95
C GLY A 54 -7.98 6.56 4.58
N HIS A 55 -9.26 6.90 4.40
CA HIS A 55 -9.98 6.75 3.13
C HIS A 55 -9.39 7.63 2.02
N GLN A 56 -9.02 8.88 2.31
CA GLN A 56 -8.40 9.77 1.32
C GLN A 56 -7.08 9.19 0.80
N TYR A 57 -6.22 8.71 1.70
CA TYR A 57 -4.96 8.08 1.31
C TYR A 57 -5.17 6.78 0.53
N LEU A 58 -6.10 5.92 0.96
CA LEU A 58 -6.43 4.70 0.23
C LEU A 58 -6.95 5.01 -1.17
N SER A 59 -7.74 6.08 -1.33
CA SER A 59 -8.23 6.52 -2.64
C SER A 59 -7.11 6.97 -3.56
N MET A 60 -6.15 7.78 -3.06
CA MET A 60 -4.96 8.16 -3.83
C MET A 60 -4.15 6.95 -4.29
N LEU A 61 -4.00 5.95 -3.42
CA LEU A 61 -3.31 4.70 -3.73
C LEU A 61 -4.05 3.91 -4.80
N VAL A 62 -5.39 3.80 -4.71
CA VAL A 62 -6.22 3.12 -5.71
C VAL A 62 -6.12 3.80 -7.07
N ASP A 63 -6.10 5.13 -7.12
CA ASP A 63 -5.97 5.86 -8.38
C ASP A 63 -4.59 5.67 -9.02
N GLU A 64 -3.52 5.63 -8.22
CA GLU A 64 -2.19 5.28 -8.71
C GLU A 64 -2.12 3.84 -9.23
N ILE A 65 -2.80 2.89 -8.57
CA ILE A 65 -2.90 1.50 -9.03
C ILE A 65 -3.69 1.41 -10.34
N LYS A 66 -4.75 2.19 -10.53
CA LYS A 66 -5.50 2.23 -11.80
C LYS A 66 -4.63 2.74 -12.95
N GLU A 67 -3.78 3.73 -12.70
CA GLU A 67 -2.90 4.31 -13.71
C GLU A 67 -1.73 3.37 -14.06
N LYS A 68 -1.05 2.82 -13.05
CA LYS A 68 0.23 2.13 -13.23
C LYS A 68 0.13 0.61 -13.17
N GLY A 69 -0.97 0.08 -12.62
CA GLY A 69 -1.13 -1.34 -12.33
C GLY A 69 -0.36 -1.80 -11.08
N LEU A 70 -0.63 -3.03 -10.67
CA LEU A 70 0.11 -3.71 -9.60
C LEU A 70 1.44 -4.25 -10.15
N GLN A 71 2.54 -3.92 -9.47
CA GLN A 71 3.90 -4.19 -9.97
C GLN A 71 4.47 -5.54 -9.50
N THR A 72 4.09 -6.00 -8.31
CA THR A 72 4.64 -7.20 -7.69
C THR A 72 3.68 -7.74 -6.62
N PRO A 73 3.62 -9.06 -6.39
CA PRO A 73 2.80 -9.64 -5.33
C PRO A 73 3.37 -9.46 -3.91
N SER A 74 4.56 -8.84 -3.76
CA SER A 74 5.29 -8.81 -2.48
C SER A 74 4.52 -8.11 -1.34
N MET A 75 4.81 -8.51 -0.10
CA MET A 75 4.24 -7.89 1.10
C MET A 75 4.71 -6.45 1.30
N PHE A 76 6.03 -6.21 1.29
CA PHE A 76 6.56 -4.89 1.66
C PHE A 76 6.59 -3.87 0.52
N SER A 77 6.48 -4.30 -0.73
CA SER A 77 6.67 -3.43 -1.90
C SER A 77 5.62 -3.59 -3.00
N GLY A 78 4.51 -4.30 -2.70
CA GLY A 78 3.56 -4.79 -3.68
C GLY A 78 2.13 -5.02 -3.17
N ALA A 79 1.38 -5.80 -3.94
CA ALA A 79 -0.06 -6.00 -3.81
C ALA A 79 -0.49 -6.57 -2.46
N ALA A 80 0.29 -7.48 -1.87
CA ALA A 80 -0.07 -8.07 -0.57
C ALA A 80 -0.07 -7.01 0.55
N GLY A 81 0.88 -6.08 0.56
CA GLY A 81 0.90 -4.97 1.52
C GLY A 81 -0.24 -3.98 1.30
N ILE A 82 -0.61 -3.73 0.05
CA ILE A 82 -1.77 -2.90 -0.30
C ILE A 82 -3.07 -3.55 0.21
N GLY A 83 -3.24 -4.85 0.01
CA GLY A 83 -4.38 -5.61 0.52
C GLY A 83 -4.48 -5.56 2.04
N LEU A 84 -3.36 -5.78 2.74
CA LEU A 84 -3.31 -5.68 4.21
C LEU A 84 -3.71 -4.28 4.70
N ALA A 85 -3.21 -3.22 4.07
CA ALA A 85 -3.58 -1.85 4.43
C ALA A 85 -5.08 -1.58 4.25
N ALA A 86 -5.69 -2.10 3.19
CA ALA A 86 -7.13 -2.00 2.99
C ALA A 86 -7.92 -2.77 4.06
N VAL A 87 -7.44 -3.94 4.49
CA VAL A 87 -8.04 -4.70 5.60
C VAL A 87 -7.99 -3.90 6.91
N CYS A 88 -6.86 -3.28 7.25
CA CYS A 88 -6.73 -2.46 8.46
C CYS A 88 -7.71 -1.27 8.47
N LEU A 89 -7.98 -0.66 7.31
CA LEU A 89 -8.96 0.43 7.19
C LEU A 89 -10.42 -0.05 7.11
N SER A 90 -10.64 -1.35 6.92
CA SER A 90 -11.95 -1.89 6.56
C SER A 90 -12.96 -1.88 7.72
N LYS A 91 -12.50 -1.68 8.96
CA LYS A 91 -13.33 -1.76 10.18
C LYS A 91 -14.09 -3.09 10.22
N ASP A 92 -13.36 -4.17 10.50
CA ASP A 92 -13.90 -5.54 10.54
C ASP A 92 -14.64 -5.96 9.26
N PHE A 93 -14.06 -5.69 8.08
CA PHE A 93 -14.67 -6.03 6.79
C PHE A 93 -15.98 -5.31 6.50
N ALA A 94 -16.26 -4.17 7.15
CA ALA A 94 -17.41 -3.32 6.81
C ALA A 94 -17.21 -2.55 5.49
N TYR A 95 -15.96 -2.23 5.13
CA TYR A 95 -15.63 -1.43 3.95
C TYR A 95 -14.64 -2.12 3.00
N TYR A 96 -14.56 -1.63 1.77
CA TYR A 96 -13.52 -2.02 0.78
C TYR A 96 -13.46 -3.52 0.40
N ASN A 97 -14.45 -4.34 0.76
CA ASN A 97 -14.47 -5.77 0.48
C ASN A 97 -14.23 -6.10 -1.00
N GLY A 98 -14.81 -5.33 -1.92
CA GLY A 98 -14.58 -5.51 -3.36
C GLY A 98 -13.12 -5.25 -3.76
N PHE A 99 -12.48 -4.23 -3.20
CA PHE A 99 -11.07 -3.96 -3.46
C PHE A 99 -10.16 -5.05 -2.89
N ILE A 100 -10.41 -5.47 -1.63
CA ILE A 100 -9.68 -6.55 -0.97
C ILE A 100 -9.81 -7.85 -1.78
N ALA A 101 -11.01 -8.18 -2.25
CA ALA A 101 -11.25 -9.36 -3.09
C ALA A 101 -10.43 -9.32 -4.38
N ARG A 102 -10.41 -8.19 -5.09
CA ARG A 102 -9.61 -8.06 -6.33
C ARG A 102 -8.10 -8.20 -6.10
N ILE A 103 -7.59 -7.67 -4.98
CA ILE A 103 -6.18 -7.87 -4.61
C ILE A 103 -5.91 -9.36 -4.35
N ASN A 104 -6.80 -10.04 -3.62
CA ASN A 104 -6.65 -11.46 -3.33
C ASN A 104 -6.73 -12.33 -4.60
N GLU A 105 -7.63 -12.01 -5.53
CA GLU A 105 -7.73 -12.67 -6.84
C GLU A 105 -6.40 -12.54 -7.61
N TYR A 106 -5.86 -11.33 -7.72
CA TYR A 106 -4.56 -11.09 -8.35
C TYR A 106 -3.43 -11.89 -7.69
N LEU A 107 -3.37 -11.92 -6.36
CA LEU A 107 -2.35 -12.67 -5.64
C LEU A 107 -2.48 -14.18 -5.87
N ALA A 108 -3.70 -14.71 -5.86
CA ALA A 108 -3.97 -16.12 -6.11
C ALA A 108 -3.53 -16.53 -7.52
N GLU A 109 -3.81 -15.71 -8.54
CA GLU A 109 -3.37 -15.94 -9.92
C GLU A 109 -1.83 -15.99 -10.02
N VAL A 110 -1.15 -15.00 -9.45
CA VAL A 110 0.31 -14.89 -9.53
C VAL A 110 1.03 -16.02 -8.79
N VAL A 111 0.56 -16.38 -7.59
CA VAL A 111 1.15 -17.46 -6.80
C VAL A 111 0.91 -18.83 -7.45
N SER A 112 -0.31 -19.07 -7.97
CA SER A 112 -0.65 -20.31 -8.67
C SER A 112 0.16 -20.49 -9.95
N TYR A 113 0.44 -19.40 -10.67
CA TYR A 113 1.33 -19.42 -11.83
C TYR A 113 2.77 -19.77 -11.41
N GLY A 114 3.27 -19.15 -10.34
CA GLY A 114 4.61 -19.42 -9.81
C GLY A 114 4.84 -20.89 -9.47
N GLN A 115 3.88 -21.58 -8.85
CA GLN A 115 4.02 -22.99 -8.46
C GLN A 115 4.06 -23.99 -9.64
N LYS A 116 3.54 -23.62 -10.83
CA LYS A 116 3.58 -24.50 -12.01
C LYS A 116 4.93 -24.54 -12.72
N HIS A 117 5.85 -23.66 -12.34
CA HIS A 117 7.14 -23.47 -13.01
C HIS A 117 8.34 -23.77 -12.09
N TYR A 118 8.12 -24.49 -10.98
CA TYR A 118 9.14 -25.08 -10.12
C TYR A 118 9.10 -26.61 -10.18
#